data_AF-A0A367J849-F1
#
_entry.id   AF-A0A367J849-F1
#
_cell.length_a   1.000
_cell.length_b   1.000
_cell.length_c   1.000
_cell.angle_alpha   90.00
_cell.angle_beta   90.00
_cell.angle_gamma   90.00
#
_symmetry.space_group_name_H-M   'P 1'
#
loop_
_entity.id
_entity.type
_entity.pdbx_description
1 polymer ?
#
loop_
_entity_poly.entity_id
_entity_poly.type
_entity_poly.pdbx_seq_one_letter_code
_entity_poly.pdbx_strand_id
1 'polypeptide(L)'
;MEAYGRAGDFSSAIRLLTGYHSKHKQLPNSMVTSLLINALRHDNLVVAENALKFMSNKGYRLADTDGVLRAAILWFKTRRDVDAARQYFNDLYMNDKRFVNSVMVNHLIKEYGRRGDKPNVLDAVQQRFNLANPQTTEEKRRTNHYLINALFHCRDVPAALGVFIAMRNEAVPDQVTMAMIIKGLIANNEADLAWRLFKTLQKNGKEPNLHAYTSILQSLADRNFPQKKKSNAQLNSIDPKLLKFAGIGSSKLDFQHSPVPVTTEALILFRRLTGFYQPNVYIYTTLISCFATKNIYQAINIFEHMCSNQVKPTVVTYTALLQGCAIFRKSDLAIKVFNHMCENQVEPNEITWHYLLKGLVRSHVDKKQIDKIGQVARTAIKGQ
;
A
#
# COMPACT_ATOMS: atom_id res chain seq x y z
N MET A 1 17.03 -19.53 -4.26
CA MET A 1 15.62 -19.65 -3.84
C MET A 1 15.11 -18.32 -3.29
N GLU A 2 15.76 -17.72 -2.29
CA GLU A 2 15.31 -16.45 -1.71
C GLU A 2 15.19 -15.30 -2.71
N ALA A 3 16.13 -15.18 -3.66
CA ALA A 3 16.04 -14.18 -4.75
C ALA A 3 14.77 -14.35 -5.60
N TYR A 4 14.47 -15.56 -6.05
CA TYR A 4 13.25 -15.88 -6.80
C TYR A 4 11.99 -15.65 -5.96
N GLY A 5 11.99 -16.05 -4.69
CA GLY A 5 10.87 -15.80 -3.77
C GLY A 5 10.62 -14.30 -3.55
N ARG A 6 11.68 -13.49 -3.38
CA ARG A 6 11.56 -12.04 -3.29
C ARG A 6 11.02 -11.43 -4.59
N ALA A 7 11.43 -11.96 -5.74
CA ALA A 7 10.95 -11.54 -7.05
C ALA A 7 9.51 -12.00 -7.39
N GLY A 8 8.91 -12.90 -6.59
CA GLY A 8 7.59 -13.47 -6.85
C GLY A 8 7.57 -14.59 -7.90
N ASP A 9 8.74 -15.02 -8.39
CA ASP A 9 8.87 -16.16 -9.31
C ASP A 9 8.89 -17.47 -8.51
N PHE A 10 7.70 -17.90 -8.08
CA PHE A 10 7.54 -19.12 -7.28
C PHE A 10 7.78 -20.39 -8.10
N SER A 11 7.56 -20.37 -9.41
CA SER A 11 7.81 -21.50 -10.31
C SER A 11 9.29 -21.88 -10.32
N SER A 12 10.17 -20.90 -10.53
CA SER A 12 11.62 -21.12 -10.47
C SER A 12 12.08 -21.49 -9.05
N ALA A 13 11.49 -20.87 -8.02
CA ALA A 13 11.80 -21.19 -6.63
C ALA A 13 11.49 -22.64 -6.27
N ILE A 14 10.32 -23.15 -6.67
CA ILE A 14 9.88 -24.54 -6.42
C ILE A 14 10.73 -25.52 -7.23
N ARG A 15 11.07 -25.20 -8.49
CA ARG A 15 11.95 -26.05 -9.31
C ARG A 15 13.34 -26.24 -8.68
N LEU A 16 13.90 -25.17 -8.12
CA LEU A 16 15.16 -25.25 -7.38
C LEU A 16 15.03 -26.08 -6.10
N LEU A 17 13.94 -25.91 -5.36
CA LEU A 17 13.68 -26.64 -4.11
C LEU A 17 13.52 -28.14 -4.36
N THR A 18 12.77 -28.52 -5.39
CA THR A 18 12.59 -29.92 -5.81
C THR A 18 13.89 -30.54 -6.33
N GLY A 19 14.67 -29.80 -7.13
CA GLY A 19 15.99 -30.26 -7.59
C GLY A 19 17.03 -30.41 -6.46
N TYR A 20 16.95 -29.58 -5.41
CA TYR A 20 17.78 -29.76 -4.21
C TYR A 20 17.33 -31.00 -3.42
N HIS A 21 16.01 -31.18 -3.27
CA HIS A 21 15.45 -32.33 -2.56
C HIS A 21 15.84 -33.66 -3.20
N SER A 22 15.80 -33.75 -4.53
CA SER A 22 16.18 -34.99 -5.24
C SER A 22 17.64 -35.37 -5.02
N LYS A 23 18.54 -34.39 -4.87
CA LYS A 23 19.97 -34.61 -4.64
C LYS A 23 20.30 -34.95 -3.19
N HIS A 24 19.69 -34.27 -2.23
CA HIS A 24 20.11 -34.34 -0.82
C HIS A 24 19.16 -35.15 0.07
N LYS A 25 17.98 -35.58 -0.43
CA LYS A 25 16.90 -36.32 0.27
C LYS A 25 16.33 -35.64 1.54
N GLN A 26 17.02 -34.66 2.11
CA GLN A 26 16.58 -33.78 3.18
C GLN A 26 16.59 -32.32 2.70
N LEU A 27 15.58 -31.55 3.12
CA LEU A 27 15.49 -30.13 2.84
C LEU A 27 15.72 -29.33 4.13
N PRO A 28 16.56 -28.29 4.12
CA PRO A 28 16.72 -27.40 5.26
C PRO A 28 15.41 -26.68 5.57
N ASN A 29 15.03 -26.62 6.85
CA ASN A 29 13.84 -25.92 7.32
C ASN A 29 13.83 -24.46 6.87
N SER A 30 15.00 -23.81 6.86
CA SER A 30 15.19 -22.43 6.41
C SER A 30 14.73 -22.21 4.97
N MET A 31 14.89 -23.18 4.08
CA MET A 31 14.45 -23.07 2.68
C MET A 31 12.93 -23.12 2.57
N VAL A 32 12.27 -24.04 3.26
CA VAL A 32 10.81 -24.14 3.19
C VAL A 32 10.15 -22.96 3.93
N THR A 33 10.71 -22.52 5.06
CA THR A 33 10.28 -21.31 5.78
C THR A 33 10.43 -20.05 4.93
N SER A 34 11.54 -19.89 4.21
CA SER A 34 11.74 -18.75 3.31
C SER A 34 10.79 -18.77 2.11
N LEU A 35 10.48 -19.95 1.55
CA LEU A 35 9.44 -20.09 0.52
C LEU A 35 8.06 -19.68 1.07
N LEU A 36 7.68 -20.17 2.25
CA LEU A 36 6.42 -19.83 2.92
C LEU A 36 6.31 -18.32 3.18
N ILE A 37 7.34 -17.70 3.77
CA ILE A 37 7.35 -16.27 4.07
C ILE A 37 7.23 -15.44 2.79
N ASN A 38 7.96 -15.79 1.73
CA ASN A 38 7.87 -15.07 0.47
C ASN A 38 6.51 -15.25 -0.21
N ALA A 39 5.92 -16.45 -0.15
CA ALA A 39 4.57 -16.69 -0.63
C ALA A 39 3.54 -15.82 0.11
N LEU A 40 3.64 -15.75 1.45
CA LEU A 40 2.79 -14.88 2.28
C LEU A 40 2.99 -13.39 2.01
N ARG A 41 4.21 -12.95 1.67
CA ARG A 41 4.50 -11.55 1.30
C ARG A 41 3.82 -11.15 0.00
N HIS A 42 3.73 -12.06 -0.96
CA HIS A 42 3.06 -11.86 -2.25
C HIS A 42 1.59 -12.29 -2.24
N ASP A 43 1.00 -12.55 -1.06
CA ASP A 43 -0.39 -12.99 -0.89
C ASP A 43 -0.75 -14.28 -1.66
N ASN A 44 0.26 -15.09 -2.02
CA ASN A 44 0.08 -16.35 -2.73
C ASN A 44 -0.19 -17.49 -1.72
N LEU A 45 -1.45 -17.59 -1.28
CA LEU A 45 -1.87 -18.58 -0.28
C LEU A 45 -1.76 -20.03 -0.77
N VAL A 46 -1.84 -20.26 -2.09
CA VAL A 46 -1.71 -21.61 -2.68
C VAL A 46 -0.30 -22.15 -2.49
N VAL A 47 0.72 -21.35 -2.84
CA VAL A 47 2.13 -21.74 -2.63
C VAL A 47 2.44 -21.88 -1.14
N ALA A 48 1.89 -21.00 -0.30
CA ALA A 48 2.04 -21.10 1.15
C ALA A 48 1.43 -22.40 1.72
N GLU A 49 0.23 -22.78 1.28
CA GLU A 49 -0.44 -24.01 1.70
C GLU A 49 0.35 -25.25 1.23
N ASN A 50 0.85 -25.24 0.00
CA ASN A 50 1.67 -26.34 -0.53
C ASN A 50 2.98 -26.49 0.25
N ALA A 51 3.62 -25.38 0.63
CA ALA A 51 4.81 -25.40 1.49
C ALA A 51 4.51 -26.02 2.87
N LEU A 52 3.36 -25.70 3.48
CA LEU A 52 2.93 -26.27 4.74
C LEU A 52 2.61 -27.78 4.63
N LYS A 53 1.89 -28.20 3.59
CA LYS A 53 1.60 -29.62 3.31
C LYS A 53 2.88 -30.42 3.13
N PHE A 54 3.85 -29.86 2.40
CA PHE A 54 5.16 -30.48 2.22
C PHE A 54 5.87 -30.71 3.56
N MET A 55 5.80 -29.73 4.48
CA MET A 55 6.36 -29.92 5.83
C MET A 55 5.59 -30.98 6.63
N SER A 56 4.25 -30.92 6.65
CA SER A 56 3.43 -31.91 7.37
C SER A 56 3.74 -33.35 6.94
N ASN A 57 3.85 -33.60 5.63
CA ASN A 57 4.12 -34.93 5.07
C ASN A 57 5.50 -35.50 5.43
N LYS A 58 6.45 -34.65 5.84
CA LYS A 58 7.80 -35.05 6.25
C LYS A 58 7.93 -35.23 7.77
N GLY A 59 6.83 -35.13 8.51
CA GLY A 59 6.81 -35.41 9.95
C GLY A 59 7.49 -34.33 10.80
N TYR A 60 7.63 -33.10 10.31
CA TYR A 60 8.16 -32.01 11.12
C TYR A 60 7.22 -31.76 12.32
N ARG A 61 7.70 -32.06 13.53
CA ARG A 61 6.96 -31.78 14.77
C ARG A 61 7.03 -30.29 15.07
N LEU A 62 5.88 -29.71 15.40
CA LEU A 62 5.74 -28.30 15.82
C LEU A 62 6.68 -27.92 16.99
N ALA A 63 7.02 -28.88 17.86
CA ALA A 63 7.94 -28.67 18.98
C ALA A 63 9.39 -28.39 18.54
N ASP A 64 9.82 -28.90 17.38
CA ASP A 64 11.19 -28.77 16.86
C ASP A 64 11.34 -27.60 15.86
N THR A 65 10.27 -26.81 15.68
CA THR A 65 10.24 -25.70 14.72
C THR A 65 10.85 -24.44 15.31
N ASP A 66 11.73 -23.78 14.54
CA ASP A 66 12.32 -22.50 14.96
C ASP A 66 11.23 -21.41 15.16
N GLY A 67 11.58 -20.33 15.85
CA GLY A 67 10.64 -19.22 16.10
C GLY A 67 10.13 -18.51 14.83
N VAL A 68 10.88 -18.61 13.73
CA VAL A 68 10.56 -17.96 12.44
C VAL A 68 9.46 -18.74 11.73
N LEU A 69 9.56 -20.07 11.70
CA LEU A 69 8.56 -20.95 11.12
C LEU A 69 7.24 -20.88 11.89
N ARG A 70 7.27 -20.85 13.23
CA ARG A 70 6.05 -20.67 14.04
C ARG A 70 5.35 -19.35 13.77
N ALA A 71 6.12 -18.27 13.63
CA ALA A 71 5.58 -16.98 13.23
C ALA A 71 4.98 -17.00 11.81
N ALA A 72 5.61 -17.70 10.87
CA ALA A 72 5.11 -17.87 9.50
C ALA A 72 3.83 -18.73 9.44
N ILE A 73 3.74 -19.81 10.23
CA ILE A 73 2.55 -20.64 10.37
C ILE A 73 1.40 -19.81 10.94
N LEU A 74 1.65 -19.06 12.03
CA LEU A 74 0.66 -18.15 12.59
C LEU A 74 0.21 -17.12 11.55
N TRP A 75 1.16 -16.51 10.81
CA TRP A 75 0.82 -15.55 9.77
C TRP A 75 -0.06 -16.16 8.68
N PHE A 76 0.23 -17.38 8.22
CA PHE A 76 -0.65 -18.09 7.30
C PHE A 76 -2.04 -18.31 7.90
N LYS A 77 -2.13 -18.77 9.15
CA LYS A 77 -3.40 -18.96 9.86
C LYS A 77 -4.21 -17.67 9.93
N THR A 78 -3.59 -16.54 10.30
CA THR A 78 -4.30 -15.24 10.38
C THR A 78 -4.96 -14.84 9.07
N ARG A 79 -4.39 -15.21 7.91
CA ARG A 79 -4.99 -14.91 6.60
C ARG A 79 -6.21 -15.76 6.25
N ARG A 80 -6.38 -16.91 6.89
CA ARG A 80 -7.55 -17.79 6.69
C ARG A 80 -8.58 -17.57 7.79
N ASP A 81 -8.14 -17.70 9.03
CA ASP A 81 -8.97 -17.63 10.22
C ASP A 81 -8.12 -17.09 11.40
N VAL A 82 -8.46 -15.87 11.83
CA VAL A 82 -7.75 -15.19 12.92
C VAL A 82 -8.00 -15.86 14.26
N ASP A 83 -9.16 -16.50 14.46
CA ASP A 83 -9.53 -17.12 15.72
C ASP A 83 -8.78 -18.45 15.88
N ALA A 84 -8.69 -19.23 14.81
CA ALA A 84 -7.81 -20.40 14.76
C ALA A 84 -6.33 -20.02 14.93
N ALA A 85 -5.91 -18.85 14.42
CA ALA A 85 -4.56 -18.33 14.66
C ALA A 85 -4.37 -17.96 16.14
N ARG A 86 -5.36 -17.36 16.79
CA ARG A 86 -5.29 -16.99 18.21
C ARG A 86 -5.28 -18.22 19.11
N GLN A 87 -6.06 -19.24 18.81
CA GLN A 87 -6.00 -20.53 19.51
C GLN A 87 -4.60 -21.14 19.39
N TYR A 88 -4.05 -21.21 18.18
CA TYR A 88 -2.68 -21.69 17.96
C TYR A 88 -1.63 -20.90 18.75
N PHE A 89 -1.78 -19.58 18.84
CA PHE A 89 -0.92 -18.74 19.68
C PHE A 89 -1.04 -19.11 21.17
N ASN A 90 -2.27 -19.25 21.67
CA ASN A 90 -2.53 -19.58 23.07
C ASN A 90 -1.98 -20.97 23.42
N ASP A 91 -2.16 -21.97 22.56
CA ASP A 91 -1.63 -23.32 22.75
C ASP A 91 -0.11 -23.30 22.87
N LEU A 92 0.59 -22.55 22.01
CA LEU A 92 2.04 -22.38 22.10
C LEU A 92 2.44 -21.68 23.40
N TYR A 93 1.71 -20.62 23.78
CA TYR A 93 2.00 -19.85 24.99
C TYR A 93 1.82 -20.66 26.28
N MET A 94 0.77 -21.51 26.34
CA MET A 94 0.51 -22.38 27.49
C MET A 94 1.52 -23.53 27.59
N ASN A 95 2.02 -24.04 26.45
CA ASN A 95 3.04 -25.08 26.43
C ASN A 95 4.41 -24.54 26.89
N ASP A 96 4.90 -23.46 26.28
CA ASP A 96 6.12 -22.77 26.70
C ASP A 96 6.08 -21.31 26.20
N LYS A 97 6.21 -20.34 27.10
CA LYS A 97 6.24 -18.91 26.76
C LYS A 97 7.32 -18.55 25.74
N ARG A 98 8.43 -19.31 25.69
CA ARG A 98 9.53 -19.11 24.72
C ARG A 98 9.11 -19.44 23.29
N PHE A 99 7.96 -20.08 23.10
CA PHE A 99 7.47 -20.49 21.80
C PHE A 99 6.74 -19.40 21.03
N VAL A 100 6.35 -18.33 21.72
CA VAL A 100 5.74 -17.15 21.11
C VAL A 100 6.72 -15.99 21.10
N ASN A 101 6.52 -15.05 20.18
CA ASN A 101 7.35 -13.86 20.09
C ASN A 101 6.52 -12.63 19.66
N SER A 102 7.17 -11.47 19.69
CA SER A 102 6.54 -10.19 19.32
C SER A 102 6.08 -10.14 17.86
N VAL A 103 6.74 -10.89 16.95
CA VAL A 103 6.36 -10.97 15.53
C VAL A 103 5.01 -11.64 15.37
N MET A 104 4.76 -12.73 16.11
CA MET A 104 3.48 -13.42 16.13
C MET A 104 2.34 -12.49 16.56
N VAL A 105 2.55 -11.75 17.64
CA VAL A 105 1.55 -10.80 18.14
C VAL A 105 1.30 -9.66 17.14
N ASN A 106 2.33 -9.20 16.41
CA ASN A 106 2.16 -8.22 15.34
C ASN A 106 1.24 -8.69 14.22
N HIS A 107 1.31 -9.97 13.85
CA HIS A 107 0.41 -10.53 12.84
C HIS A 107 -1.04 -10.55 13.33
N LEU A 108 -1.27 -10.88 14.61
CA LEU A 108 -2.60 -10.80 15.23
C LEU A 108 -3.13 -9.36 15.24
N ILE A 109 -2.36 -8.41 15.77
CA ILE A 109 -2.74 -6.97 15.82
C ILE A 109 -3.13 -6.46 14.43
N LYS A 110 -2.29 -6.75 13.42
CA LYS A 110 -2.51 -6.30 12.05
C LYS A 110 -3.80 -6.86 11.46
N GLU A 111 -4.08 -8.13 11.70
CA GLU A 111 -5.25 -8.79 11.13
C GLU A 111 -6.54 -8.43 11.85
N TYR A 112 -6.55 -8.37 13.19
CA TYR A 112 -7.69 -7.84 13.95
C TYR A 112 -8.00 -6.39 13.55
N GLY A 113 -6.96 -5.57 13.35
CA GLY A 113 -7.11 -4.21 12.84
C GLY A 113 -7.83 -4.17 11.49
N ARG A 114 -7.41 -4.99 10.52
CA ARG A 114 -8.07 -5.08 9.20
C ARG A 114 -9.52 -5.50 9.26
N ARG A 115 -9.89 -6.34 10.22
CA ARG A 115 -11.28 -6.75 10.48
C ARG A 115 -12.09 -5.70 11.24
N GLY A 116 -11.44 -4.66 11.77
CA GLY A 116 -12.07 -3.64 12.60
C GLY A 116 -12.36 -4.09 14.04
N ASP A 117 -11.75 -5.18 14.49
CA ASP A 117 -11.98 -5.78 15.80
C ASP A 117 -11.09 -5.12 16.87
N LYS A 118 -11.53 -3.94 17.33
CA LYS A 118 -10.80 -3.12 18.31
C LYS A 118 -10.54 -3.86 19.64
N PRO A 119 -11.48 -4.58 20.27
CA PRO A 119 -11.22 -5.29 21.51
C PRO A 119 -10.05 -6.28 21.41
N ASN A 120 -10.02 -7.10 20.34
CA ASN A 120 -8.96 -8.07 20.15
C ASN A 120 -7.62 -7.43 19.74
N VAL A 121 -7.63 -6.27 19.09
CA VAL A 121 -6.41 -5.45 18.91
C VAL A 121 -5.81 -5.06 20.26
N LEU A 122 -6.63 -4.54 21.18
CA LEU A 122 -6.17 -4.08 22.48
C LEU A 122 -5.67 -5.25 23.35
N ASP A 123 -6.39 -6.37 23.35
CA ASP A 123 -5.96 -7.60 24.02
C ASP A 123 -4.61 -8.10 23.48
N ALA A 124 -4.44 -8.18 22.14
CA ALA A 124 -3.19 -8.60 21.54
C ALA A 124 -2.03 -7.65 21.88
N VAL A 125 -2.27 -6.33 21.93
CA VAL A 125 -1.27 -5.36 22.38
C VAL A 125 -0.90 -5.56 23.84
N GLN A 126 -1.87 -5.81 24.72
CA GLN A 126 -1.59 -6.12 26.13
C GLN A 126 -0.75 -7.39 26.26
N GLN A 127 -1.06 -8.44 25.49
CA GLN A 127 -0.28 -9.66 25.45
C GLN A 127 1.17 -9.40 25.00
N ARG A 128 1.37 -8.48 24.04
CA ARG A 128 2.71 -8.06 23.60
C ARG A 128 3.50 -7.40 24.74
N PHE A 129 2.87 -6.53 25.52
CA PHE A 129 3.51 -5.88 26.66
C PHE A 129 3.98 -6.91 27.70
N ASN A 130 3.19 -7.96 27.92
CA ASN A 130 3.53 -9.04 28.85
C ASN A 130 4.73 -9.88 28.39
N LEU A 131 5.00 -9.96 27.08
CA LEU A 131 6.11 -10.76 26.53
C LEU A 131 7.47 -10.06 26.57
N ALA A 132 7.51 -8.72 26.54
CA ALA A 132 8.75 -7.95 26.42
C ALA A 132 9.02 -7.12 27.67
N ASN A 133 9.36 -7.78 28.78
CA ASN A 133 9.69 -7.12 30.06
C ASN A 133 11.16 -7.34 30.46
N PRO A 134 11.94 -6.28 30.74
CA PRO A 134 11.58 -4.85 30.66
C PRO A 134 11.48 -4.33 29.23
N GLN A 135 10.46 -3.51 28.96
CA GLN A 135 10.25 -2.86 27.66
C GLN A 135 11.32 -1.80 27.40
N THR A 136 12.11 -1.94 26.34
CA THR A 136 12.94 -0.84 25.85
C THR A 136 12.06 0.27 25.24
N THR A 137 12.55 1.52 25.22
CA THR A 137 11.86 2.64 24.56
C THR A 137 11.58 2.36 23.08
N GLU A 138 12.45 1.59 22.42
CA GLU A 138 12.27 1.19 21.03
C GLU A 138 11.13 0.16 20.85
N GLU A 139 11.01 -0.81 21.75
CA GLU A 139 9.93 -1.80 21.71
C GLU A 139 8.56 -1.16 21.96
N LYS A 140 8.47 -0.22 22.90
CA LYS A 140 7.26 0.59 23.11
C LYS A 140 6.89 1.36 21.85
N ARG A 141 7.88 2.03 21.22
CA ARG A 141 7.70 2.75 19.96
C ARG A 141 7.16 1.85 18.85
N ARG A 142 7.76 0.67 18.65
CA ARG A 142 7.30 -0.32 17.66
C ARG A 142 5.89 -0.78 17.96
N THR A 143 5.56 -1.06 19.22
CA THR A 143 4.21 -1.47 19.66
C THR A 143 3.18 -0.40 19.34
N ASN A 144 3.47 0.86 19.70
CA ASN A 144 2.62 2.00 19.39
C ASN A 144 2.42 2.18 17.87
N HIS A 145 3.46 1.98 17.07
CA HIS A 145 3.34 1.99 15.61
C HIS A 145 2.30 0.97 15.09
N TYR A 146 2.36 -0.29 15.54
CA TYR A 146 1.38 -1.31 15.14
C TYR A 146 -0.03 -1.01 15.66
N LEU A 147 -0.15 -0.53 16.91
CA LEU A 147 -1.43 -0.16 17.51
C LEU A 147 -2.10 0.99 16.75
N ILE A 148 -1.36 2.07 16.47
CA ILE A 148 -1.87 3.21 15.70
C ILE A 148 -2.37 2.74 14.32
N ASN A 149 -1.58 1.93 13.60
CA ASN A 149 -1.99 1.43 12.29
C ASN A 149 -3.26 0.56 12.38
N ALA A 150 -3.37 -0.29 13.41
CA ALA A 150 -4.56 -1.11 13.64
C ALA A 150 -5.79 -0.26 13.97
N LEU A 151 -5.65 0.77 14.81
CA LEU A 151 -6.76 1.68 15.17
C LEU A 151 -7.27 2.47 13.96
N PHE A 152 -6.39 2.89 13.04
CA PHE A 152 -6.81 3.48 11.77
C PHE A 152 -7.59 2.48 10.91
N HIS A 153 -7.23 1.20 10.89
CA HIS A 153 -8.01 0.18 10.20
C HIS A 153 -9.37 -0.07 10.88
N CYS A 154 -9.45 0.06 12.21
CA CYS A 154 -10.71 0.04 12.96
C CYS A 154 -11.55 1.33 12.82
N ARG A 155 -11.10 2.31 12.03
CA ARG A 155 -11.74 3.62 11.86
C ARG A 155 -11.89 4.47 13.12
N ASP A 156 -11.04 4.23 14.12
CA ASP A 156 -11.00 5.01 15.35
C ASP A 156 -9.84 6.03 15.32
N VAL A 157 -10.07 7.11 14.58
CA VAL A 157 -9.09 8.21 14.43
C VAL A 157 -8.73 8.86 15.77
N PRO A 158 -9.69 9.18 16.68
CA PRO A 158 -9.35 9.75 17.99
C PRO A 158 -8.42 8.86 18.82
N ALA A 159 -8.69 7.55 18.91
CA ALA A 159 -7.82 6.64 19.65
C ALA A 159 -6.43 6.54 19.01
N ALA A 160 -6.35 6.47 17.67
CA ALA A 160 -5.09 6.43 16.95
C ALA A 160 -4.23 7.68 17.24
N LEU A 161 -4.85 8.87 17.22
CA LEU A 161 -4.20 10.13 17.55
C LEU A 161 -3.80 10.22 19.04
N GLY A 162 -4.61 9.67 19.95
CA GLY A 162 -4.29 9.58 21.38
C GLY A 162 -3.02 8.77 21.63
N VAL A 163 -2.90 7.60 21.02
CA VAL A 163 -1.69 6.76 21.11
C VAL A 163 -0.48 7.46 20.47
N PHE A 164 -0.69 8.17 19.36
CA PHE A 164 0.35 8.97 18.72
C PHE A 164 0.88 10.09 19.62
N ILE A 165 0.02 10.78 20.36
CA ILE A 165 0.41 11.81 21.34
C ILE A 165 1.22 11.20 22.47
N ALA A 166 0.75 10.08 23.04
CA ALA A 166 1.48 9.37 24.09
C ALA A 166 2.89 8.97 23.60
N MET A 167 2.98 8.43 22.39
CA MET A 167 4.27 8.09 21.77
C MET A 167 5.18 9.32 21.62
N ARG A 168 4.63 10.48 21.22
CA ARG A 168 5.40 11.72 21.06
C ARG A 168 5.95 12.28 22.36
N ASN A 169 5.25 12.07 23.47
CA ASN A 169 5.68 12.51 24.79
C ASN A 169 6.87 11.68 25.31
N GLU A 170 6.97 10.42 24.88
CA GLU A 170 8.08 9.53 25.26
C GLU A 170 9.26 9.59 24.28
N ALA A 171 9.01 9.71 22.97
CA ALA A 171 10.04 9.70 21.95
C ALA A 171 9.63 10.44 20.68
N VAL A 172 10.61 10.97 19.94
CA VAL A 172 10.37 11.55 18.61
C VAL A 172 9.92 10.45 17.64
N PRO A 173 8.73 10.57 17.00
CA PRO A 173 8.31 9.62 15.98
C PRO A 173 9.25 9.65 14.78
N ASP A 174 9.54 8.48 14.24
CA ASP A 174 10.33 8.35 13.02
C ASP A 174 9.51 8.74 11.78
N GLN A 175 10.21 8.93 10.65
CA GLN A 175 9.57 9.29 9.38
C GLN A 175 8.55 8.22 8.92
N VAL A 176 8.76 6.95 9.27
CA VAL A 176 7.86 5.84 8.92
C VAL A 176 6.53 5.98 9.66
N THR A 177 6.55 6.27 10.96
CA THR A 177 5.35 6.52 11.76
C THR A 177 4.62 7.76 11.26
N MET A 178 5.34 8.85 10.96
CA MET A 178 4.70 10.06 10.42
C MET A 178 3.97 9.79 9.10
N ALA A 179 4.59 9.04 8.19
CA ALA A 179 3.96 8.66 6.93
C ALA A 179 2.76 7.72 7.12
N MET A 180 2.85 6.78 8.07
CA MET A 180 1.73 5.91 8.46
C MET A 180 0.55 6.72 9.01
N ILE A 181 0.78 7.75 9.84
CA ILE A 181 -0.28 8.63 10.35
C ILE A 181 -0.97 9.37 9.19
N ILE A 182 -0.19 9.97 8.29
CA ILE A 182 -0.72 10.68 7.11
C ILE A 182 -1.57 9.75 6.25
N LYS A 183 -1.08 8.56 5.95
CA LYS A 183 -1.81 7.55 5.19
C LYS A 183 -3.08 7.07 5.91
N GLY A 184 -2.98 6.84 7.23
CA GLY A 184 -4.10 6.42 8.07
C GLY A 184 -5.22 7.45 8.10
N LEU A 185 -4.89 8.75 8.19
CA LEU A 185 -5.85 9.85 8.10
C LEU A 185 -6.54 9.88 6.73
N ILE A 186 -5.79 9.79 5.63
CA ILE A 186 -6.36 9.77 4.28
C ILE A 186 -7.31 8.57 4.09
N ALA A 187 -6.91 7.38 4.55
CA ALA A 187 -7.73 6.17 4.46
C ALA A 187 -9.04 6.27 5.28
N ASN A 188 -9.08 7.15 6.28
CA ASN A 188 -10.25 7.45 7.09
C ASN A 188 -11.01 8.70 6.63
N ASN A 189 -10.78 9.17 5.40
CA ASN A 189 -11.41 10.35 4.80
C ASN A 189 -11.05 11.68 5.49
N GLU A 190 -9.97 11.72 6.28
CA GLU A 190 -9.47 12.90 7.00
C GLU A 190 -8.28 13.54 6.29
N ALA A 191 -8.40 13.74 4.97
CA ALA A 191 -7.32 14.24 4.12
C ALA A 191 -6.88 15.67 4.48
N ASP A 192 -7.79 16.52 4.98
CA ASP A 192 -7.43 17.85 5.49
C ASP A 192 -6.52 17.77 6.72
N LEU A 193 -6.79 16.86 7.67
CA LEU A 193 -5.91 16.64 8.83
C LEU A 193 -4.54 16.11 8.39
N ALA A 194 -4.52 15.18 7.43
CA ALA A 194 -3.28 14.66 6.85
C ALA A 194 -2.46 15.78 6.21
N TRP A 195 -3.12 16.67 5.47
CA TRP A 195 -2.54 17.85 4.85
C TRP A 195 -1.95 18.83 5.86
N ARG A 196 -2.72 19.16 6.91
CA ARG A 196 -2.25 20.03 8.01
C ARG A 196 -1.00 19.46 8.65
N LEU A 197 -1.02 18.17 9.00
CA LEU A 197 0.15 17.50 9.59
C LEU A 197 1.36 17.56 8.67
N PHE A 198 1.16 17.26 7.38
CA PHE A 198 2.22 17.31 6.36
C PHE A 198 2.84 18.71 6.25
N LYS A 199 2.03 19.77 6.20
CA LYS A 199 2.51 21.17 6.16
C LYS A 199 3.18 21.60 7.46
N THR A 200 2.67 21.16 8.61
CA THR A 200 3.32 21.42 9.90
C THR A 200 4.70 20.78 9.98
N LEU A 201 4.89 19.57 9.44
CA LEU A 201 6.22 18.94 9.37
C LEU A 201 7.19 19.77 8.51
N GLN A 202 6.76 20.18 7.32
CA GLN A 202 7.56 21.04 6.45
C GLN A 202 7.94 22.37 7.13
N LYS A 203 6.98 23.01 7.82
CA LYS A 203 7.21 24.27 8.53
C LYS A 203 8.20 24.14 9.69
N ASN A 204 8.24 22.98 10.34
CA ASN A 204 9.17 22.68 11.43
C ASN A 204 10.53 22.17 10.93
N GLY A 205 10.84 22.29 9.63
CA GLY A 205 12.10 21.85 9.05
C GLY A 205 12.27 20.34 8.93
N LYS A 206 11.20 19.56 9.14
CA LYS A 206 11.22 18.10 9.01
C LYS A 206 10.66 17.70 7.65
N GLU A 207 11.54 17.42 6.71
CA GLU A 207 11.13 17.00 5.37
C GLU A 207 10.39 15.65 5.41
N PRO A 208 9.15 15.56 4.90
CA PRO A 208 8.43 14.30 4.83
C PRO A 208 9.13 13.29 3.91
N ASN A 209 8.98 12.00 4.20
CA ASN A 209 9.54 10.96 3.35
C ASN A 209 8.71 10.70 2.09
N LEU A 210 9.26 9.90 1.18
CA LEU A 210 8.62 9.50 -0.08
C LEU A 210 7.19 8.97 0.12
N HIS A 211 6.93 8.20 1.17
CA HIS A 211 5.62 7.61 1.43
C HIS A 211 4.57 8.64 1.84
N ALA A 212 4.95 9.62 2.68
CA ALA A 212 4.09 10.73 3.06
C ALA A 212 3.72 11.59 1.86
N TYR A 213 4.71 11.94 1.03
CA TYR A 213 4.49 12.65 -0.23
C TYR A 213 3.54 11.88 -1.16
N THR A 214 3.82 10.59 -1.35
CA THR A 214 3.00 9.71 -2.20
C THR A 214 1.54 9.69 -1.73
N SER A 215 1.31 9.56 -0.42
CA SER A 215 -0.03 9.52 0.16
C SER A 215 -0.77 10.85 -0.06
N ILE A 216 -0.09 11.98 0.17
CA ILE A 216 -0.67 13.30 -0.05
C ILE A 216 -0.97 13.53 -1.54
N LEU A 217 -0.03 13.24 -2.44
CA LEU A 217 -0.23 13.37 -3.88
C LEU A 217 -1.38 12.49 -4.37
N GLN A 218 -1.52 11.28 -3.84
CA GLN A 218 -2.67 10.42 -4.10
C GLN A 218 -3.97 11.06 -3.62
N SER A 219 -4.00 11.60 -2.39
CA SER A 219 -5.20 12.30 -1.92
C SER A 219 -5.55 13.52 -2.79
N LEU A 220 -4.57 14.27 -3.30
CA LEU A 220 -4.81 15.38 -4.25
C LEU A 220 -5.31 14.89 -5.63
N ALA A 221 -4.94 13.66 -6.00
CA ALA A 221 -5.34 13.01 -7.24
C ALA A 221 -6.78 12.51 -7.20
N ASP A 222 -7.28 12.13 -6.03
CA ASP A 222 -8.63 11.64 -5.85
C ASP A 222 -9.64 12.73 -6.21
N ARG A 223 -10.66 12.34 -6.99
CA ARG A 223 -11.75 13.25 -7.42
C ARG A 223 -12.52 13.86 -6.25
N ASN A 224 -12.39 13.24 -5.08
CA ASN A 224 -13.03 13.64 -3.84
C ASN A 224 -12.22 14.66 -3.04
N PHE A 225 -11.04 15.10 -3.51
CA PHE A 225 -10.24 16.12 -2.82
C PHE A 225 -10.14 17.45 -3.60
N PRO A 226 -10.31 18.62 -2.94
CA PRO A 226 -10.80 18.77 -1.57
C PRO A 226 -12.24 18.25 -1.47
N GLN A 227 -12.59 17.59 -0.37
CA GLN A 227 -13.97 17.18 -0.16
C GLN A 227 -14.80 18.47 -0.15
N LYS A 228 -15.61 18.69 -1.20
CA LYS A 228 -16.59 19.77 -1.22
C LYS A 228 -17.44 19.57 0.01
N LYS A 229 -17.25 20.41 1.05
CA LYS A 229 -18.01 20.55 2.31
C LYS A 229 -19.31 19.72 2.41
N LYS A 230 -19.22 18.39 2.34
CA LYS A 230 -20.04 17.55 3.20
C LYS A 230 -19.26 17.67 4.48
N SER A 231 -19.70 18.60 5.32
CA SER A 231 -19.39 18.63 6.74
C SER A 231 -19.35 17.16 7.20
N ASN A 232 -18.16 16.56 7.26
CA ASN A 232 -18.02 15.31 7.97
C ASN A 232 -18.29 15.70 9.41
N ALA A 233 -19.40 15.23 9.96
CA ALA A 233 -19.72 15.42 11.37
C ALA A 233 -18.54 15.01 12.29
N GLN A 234 -17.61 14.20 11.78
CA GLN A 234 -16.37 13.78 12.43
C GLN A 234 -15.30 14.88 12.59
N LEU A 235 -15.18 15.84 11.67
CA LEU A 235 -14.23 16.96 11.83
C LEU A 235 -14.64 17.89 12.98
N ASN A 236 -15.95 17.95 13.27
CA ASN A 236 -16.50 18.62 14.46
C ASN A 236 -16.49 17.73 15.71
N SER A 237 -16.18 16.43 15.60
CA SER A 237 -16.16 15.49 16.73
C SER A 237 -14.76 15.23 17.30
N ILE A 238 -13.69 15.54 16.56
CA ILE A 238 -12.32 15.39 17.08
C ILE A 238 -11.97 16.65 17.88
N ASP A 239 -11.70 16.47 19.17
CA ASP A 239 -11.35 17.56 20.09
C ASP A 239 -10.17 18.39 19.52
N PRO A 240 -10.32 19.72 19.33
CA PRO A 240 -9.24 20.59 18.90
C PRO A 240 -7.97 20.51 19.77
N LYS A 241 -8.11 20.20 21.06
CA LYS A 241 -6.96 19.95 21.94
C LYS A 241 -6.17 18.72 21.49
N LEU A 242 -6.86 17.64 21.12
CA LEU A 242 -6.23 16.42 20.60
C LEU A 242 -5.42 16.74 19.34
N LEU A 243 -6.00 17.49 18.40
CA LEU A 243 -5.31 17.88 17.16
C LEU A 243 -4.05 18.71 17.46
N LYS A 244 -4.15 19.67 18.39
CA LYS A 244 -3.02 20.50 18.82
C LYS A 244 -1.90 19.65 19.43
N PHE A 245 -2.23 18.75 20.36
CA PHE A 245 -1.25 17.85 20.98
C PHE A 245 -0.64 16.88 19.95
N ALA A 246 -1.43 16.41 18.99
CA ALA A 246 -0.96 15.61 17.87
C ALA A 246 -0.06 16.39 16.91
N GLY A 247 0.11 17.72 17.07
CA GLY A 247 0.94 18.55 16.19
C GLY A 247 0.35 18.71 14.81
N ILE A 248 -0.96 18.51 14.68
CA ILE A 248 -1.72 18.85 13.50
C ILE A 248 -1.98 20.35 13.59
N GLY A 249 -1.52 21.09 12.57
CA GLY A 249 -1.63 22.54 12.56
C GLY A 249 -3.07 23.07 12.58
N SER A 250 -3.22 24.39 12.63
CA SER A 250 -4.55 25.00 12.67
C SER A 250 -5.30 24.82 11.35
N SER A 251 -6.62 25.03 11.39
CA SER A 251 -7.48 25.02 10.20
C SER A 251 -7.05 25.99 9.12
N LYS A 252 -6.27 27.04 9.44
CA LYS A 252 -5.69 27.95 8.44
C LYS A 252 -4.79 27.23 7.42
N LEU A 253 -4.26 26.06 7.75
CA LEU A 253 -3.47 25.24 6.83
C LEU A 253 -4.33 24.32 5.95
N ASP A 254 -5.66 24.31 6.10
CA ASP A 254 -6.54 23.50 5.26
C ASP A 254 -6.32 23.80 3.79
N PHE A 255 -6.44 22.76 2.97
CA PHE A 255 -6.32 22.90 1.54
C PHE A 255 -7.41 23.83 0.98
N GLN A 256 -8.61 23.84 1.56
CA GLN A 256 -9.71 24.74 1.16
C GLN A 256 -9.37 26.24 1.30
N HIS A 257 -8.40 26.60 2.13
CA HIS A 257 -7.93 27.97 2.30
C HIS A 257 -6.69 28.27 1.43
N SER A 258 -6.17 27.28 0.70
CA SER A 258 -5.11 27.51 -0.26
C SER A 258 -5.64 28.36 -1.42
N PRO A 259 -4.99 29.48 -1.77
CA PRO A 259 -5.34 30.25 -2.96
C PRO A 259 -4.93 29.53 -4.25
N VAL A 260 -4.21 28.40 -4.14
CA VAL A 260 -3.62 27.67 -5.25
C VAL A 260 -4.50 26.47 -5.64
N PRO A 261 -4.78 26.26 -6.94
CA PRO A 261 -5.51 25.07 -7.39
C PRO A 261 -4.82 23.77 -6.98
N VAL A 262 -5.61 22.71 -6.73
CA VAL A 262 -5.13 21.35 -6.38
C VAL A 262 -4.06 20.85 -7.34
N THR A 263 -4.24 21.10 -8.63
CA THR A 263 -3.30 20.73 -9.69
C THR A 263 -1.96 21.43 -9.49
N THR A 264 -1.97 22.74 -9.28
CA THR A 264 -0.74 23.52 -9.08
C THR A 264 -0.02 23.09 -7.80
N GLU A 265 -0.75 22.84 -6.71
CA GLU A 265 -0.16 22.34 -5.47
C GLU A 265 0.48 20.95 -5.67
N ALA A 266 -0.18 20.05 -6.41
CA ALA A 266 0.37 18.74 -6.71
C ALA A 266 1.69 18.83 -7.51
N LEU A 267 1.81 19.80 -8.43
CA LEU A 267 3.07 20.05 -9.16
C LEU A 267 4.16 20.65 -8.25
N ILE A 268 3.80 21.56 -7.35
CA ILE A 268 4.75 22.12 -6.38
C ILE A 268 5.30 21.00 -5.49
N LEU A 269 4.43 20.14 -4.98
CA LEU A 269 4.84 18.99 -4.18
C LEU A 269 5.66 17.99 -4.98
N PHE A 270 5.31 17.74 -6.24
CA PHE A 270 6.09 16.87 -7.11
C PHE A 270 7.51 17.43 -7.36
N ARG A 271 7.63 18.72 -7.67
CA ARG A 271 8.93 19.39 -7.83
C ARG A 271 9.78 19.35 -6.57
N ARG A 272 9.16 19.57 -5.40
CA ARG A 272 9.85 19.43 -4.12
C ARG A 272 10.31 17.99 -3.91
N LEU A 273 9.44 17.01 -4.15
CA LEU A 273 9.77 15.59 -4.05
C LEU A 273 10.95 15.21 -4.94
N THR A 274 10.98 15.67 -6.21
CA THR A 274 12.09 15.39 -7.14
C THR A 274 13.42 15.98 -6.69
N GLY A 275 13.40 17.03 -5.86
CA GLY A 275 14.62 17.60 -5.27
C GLY A 275 15.24 16.74 -4.16
N PHE A 276 14.46 15.86 -3.54
CA PHE A 276 14.93 15.00 -2.44
C PHE A 276 14.95 13.50 -2.80
N TYR A 277 14.11 13.07 -3.73
CA TYR A 277 13.89 11.66 -4.04
C TYR A 277 13.71 11.42 -5.54
N GLN A 278 14.13 10.26 -6.02
CA GLN A 278 13.78 9.80 -7.36
C GLN A 278 12.34 9.27 -7.36
N PRO A 279 11.41 9.86 -8.13
CA PRO A 279 10.04 9.36 -8.18
C PRO A 279 10.00 8.01 -8.88
N ASN A 280 9.25 7.08 -8.30
CA ASN A 280 8.99 5.77 -8.90
C ASN A 280 7.76 5.81 -9.83
N VAL A 281 7.54 4.70 -10.52
CA VAL A 281 6.38 4.49 -11.41
C VAL A 281 5.04 4.83 -10.76
N TYR A 282 4.91 4.55 -9.46
CA TYR A 282 3.69 4.76 -8.72
C TYR A 282 3.35 6.26 -8.56
N ILE A 283 4.34 7.10 -8.22
CA ILE A 283 4.16 8.55 -8.06
C ILE A 283 3.81 9.20 -9.40
N TYR A 284 4.54 8.85 -10.46
CA TYR A 284 4.24 9.34 -11.81
C TYR A 284 2.82 8.96 -12.24
N THR A 285 2.46 7.69 -12.09
CA THR A 285 1.13 7.20 -12.47
C THR A 285 0.02 7.90 -11.68
N THR A 286 0.24 8.17 -10.39
CA THR A 286 -0.70 8.90 -9.53
C THR A 286 -0.93 10.32 -10.03
N LEU A 287 0.14 11.05 -10.36
CA LEU A 287 0.04 12.41 -10.91
C LEU A 287 -0.59 12.42 -12.29
N ILE A 288 -0.17 11.52 -13.18
CA ILE A 288 -0.75 11.38 -14.52
C ILE A 288 -2.26 11.12 -14.41
N SER A 289 -2.70 10.23 -13.52
CA SER A 289 -4.12 9.97 -13.27
C SER A 289 -4.87 11.20 -12.76
N CYS A 290 -4.29 11.98 -11.83
CA CYS A 290 -4.86 13.25 -11.37
C CYS A 290 -5.09 14.21 -12.55
N PHE A 291 -4.04 14.44 -13.32
CA PHE A 291 -4.05 15.43 -14.40
C PHE A 291 -4.84 14.96 -15.61
N ALA A 292 -4.85 13.67 -15.94
CA ALA A 292 -5.56 13.15 -17.11
C ALA A 292 -7.04 13.50 -17.10
N THR A 293 -7.66 13.69 -15.93
CA THR A 293 -9.06 14.09 -15.80
C THR A 293 -9.29 15.61 -15.75
N LYS A 294 -8.24 16.41 -15.52
CA LYS A 294 -8.31 17.86 -15.28
C LYS A 294 -7.64 18.70 -16.39
N ASN A 295 -6.50 18.24 -16.89
CA ASN A 295 -5.73 18.83 -17.96
C ASN A 295 -4.85 17.74 -18.62
N ILE A 296 -5.30 17.22 -19.75
CA ILE A 296 -4.61 16.13 -20.47
C ILE A 296 -3.20 16.52 -20.93
N TYR A 297 -2.96 17.75 -21.34
CA TYR A 297 -1.62 18.17 -21.80
C TYR A 297 -0.61 18.18 -20.66
N GLN A 298 -1.02 18.58 -19.45
CA GLN A 298 -0.14 18.47 -18.29
C GLN A 298 0.12 17.01 -17.91
N ALA A 299 -0.87 16.11 -18.08
CA ALA A 299 -0.64 14.68 -17.88
C ALA A 299 0.39 14.13 -18.88
N ILE A 300 0.36 14.58 -20.13
CA ILE A 300 1.37 14.22 -21.15
C ILE A 300 2.75 14.77 -20.80
N ASN A 301 2.86 16.03 -20.37
CA ASN A 301 4.16 16.58 -19.94
C ASN A 301 4.78 15.77 -18.79
N ILE A 302 3.96 15.31 -17.82
CA ILE A 302 4.42 14.46 -16.72
C ILE A 302 4.82 13.06 -17.24
N PHE A 303 4.10 12.52 -18.22
CA PHE A 303 4.44 11.26 -18.88
C PHE A 303 5.75 11.34 -19.68
N GLU A 304 5.99 12.43 -20.41
CA GLU A 304 7.24 12.67 -21.11
C GLU A 304 8.41 12.79 -20.12
N HIS A 305 8.20 13.52 -19.01
CA HIS A 305 9.18 13.59 -17.92
C HIS A 305 9.45 12.22 -17.27
N MET A 306 8.42 11.37 -17.13
CA MET A 306 8.58 9.99 -16.64
C MET A 306 9.48 9.18 -17.58
N CYS A 307 9.26 9.28 -18.90
CA CYS A 307 10.05 8.59 -19.91
C CYS A 307 11.48 9.11 -19.99
N SER A 308 11.69 10.44 -19.92
CA SER A 308 13.03 11.04 -19.95
C SER A 308 13.88 10.64 -18.73
N ASN A 309 13.23 10.39 -17.59
CA ASN A 309 13.86 9.86 -16.38
C ASN A 309 13.98 8.32 -16.38
N GLN A 310 13.76 7.66 -17.52
CA GLN A 310 13.89 6.21 -17.71
C GLN A 310 12.98 5.38 -16.78
N VAL A 311 11.90 5.97 -16.27
CA VAL A 311 10.91 5.25 -15.46
C VAL A 311 9.89 4.62 -16.41
N LYS A 312 9.88 3.29 -16.48
CA LYS A 312 9.03 2.54 -17.42
C LYS A 312 7.54 2.70 -17.11
N PRO A 313 6.72 3.20 -18.05
CA PRO A 313 5.27 3.23 -17.90
C PRO A 313 4.65 1.85 -17.78
N THR A 314 3.51 1.75 -17.10
CA THR A 314 2.75 0.50 -16.94
C THR A 314 1.39 0.60 -17.63
N VAL A 315 0.68 -0.54 -17.73
CA VAL A 315 -0.70 -0.58 -18.23
C VAL A 315 -1.61 0.43 -17.52
N VAL A 316 -1.40 0.67 -16.21
CA VAL A 316 -2.15 1.65 -15.42
C VAL A 316 -1.86 3.08 -15.89
N THR A 317 -0.60 3.39 -16.18
CA THR A 317 -0.16 4.70 -16.68
C THR A 317 -0.82 5.02 -18.03
N TYR A 318 -0.76 4.09 -18.99
CA TYR A 318 -1.38 4.27 -20.30
C TYR A 318 -2.91 4.37 -20.22
N THR A 319 -3.52 3.51 -19.41
CA THR A 319 -4.98 3.52 -19.20
C THR A 319 -5.46 4.88 -18.67
N ALA A 320 -4.72 5.48 -17.73
CA ALA A 320 -5.03 6.82 -17.22
C ALA A 320 -4.98 7.89 -18.31
N LEU A 321 -3.94 7.89 -19.16
CA LEU A 321 -3.83 8.83 -20.28
C LEU A 321 -4.95 8.66 -21.31
N LEU A 322 -5.28 7.41 -21.67
CA LEU A 322 -6.36 7.10 -22.60
C LEU A 322 -7.73 7.52 -22.06
N GLN A 323 -7.98 7.31 -20.76
CA GLN A 323 -9.16 7.84 -20.09
C GLN A 323 -9.24 9.37 -20.24
N GLY A 324 -8.13 10.08 -20.00
CA GLY A 324 -8.07 11.52 -20.18
C GLY A 324 -8.33 11.95 -21.62
N CYS A 325 -7.69 11.28 -22.59
CA CYS A 325 -7.93 11.55 -24.02
C CYS A 325 -9.41 11.37 -24.39
N ALA A 326 -10.09 10.37 -23.82
CA ALA A 326 -11.51 10.15 -24.05
C ALA A 326 -12.42 11.22 -23.41
N ILE A 327 -12.04 11.74 -22.24
CA ILE A 327 -12.74 12.85 -21.57
C ILE A 327 -12.62 14.13 -22.42
N PHE A 328 -11.41 14.46 -22.86
CA PHE A 328 -11.10 15.68 -23.61
C PHE A 328 -11.28 15.57 -25.13
N ARG A 329 -11.77 14.42 -25.63
CA ARG A 329 -11.99 14.13 -27.06
C ARG A 329 -10.74 14.38 -27.92
N LYS A 330 -9.60 13.86 -27.44
CA LYS A 330 -8.30 13.96 -28.12
C LYS A 330 -7.93 12.61 -28.74
N SER A 331 -8.61 12.24 -29.82
CA SER A 331 -8.38 10.99 -30.55
C SER A 331 -6.94 10.84 -31.07
N ASP A 332 -6.37 11.90 -31.63
CA ASP A 332 -5.02 11.86 -32.19
C ASP A 332 -3.98 11.54 -31.11
N LEU A 333 -4.17 12.12 -29.92
CA LEU A 333 -3.35 11.84 -28.76
C LEU A 333 -3.60 10.42 -28.25
N ALA A 334 -4.84 9.96 -28.22
CA ALA A 334 -5.17 8.59 -27.80
C ALA A 334 -4.45 7.55 -28.69
N ILE A 335 -4.42 7.77 -30.00
CA ILE A 335 -3.71 6.91 -30.96
C ILE A 335 -2.21 6.94 -30.71
N LYS A 336 -1.62 8.13 -30.50
CA LYS A 336 -0.18 8.26 -30.18
C LYS A 336 0.19 7.53 -28.88
N VAL A 337 -0.60 7.71 -27.82
CA VAL A 337 -0.41 7.05 -26.53
C VAL A 337 -0.52 5.52 -26.67
N PHE A 338 -1.48 5.05 -27.46
CA PHE A 338 -1.65 3.61 -27.72
C PHE A 338 -0.50 3.02 -28.54
N ASN A 339 -0.04 3.70 -29.59
CA ASN A 339 1.11 3.24 -30.38
C ASN A 339 2.38 3.15 -29.51
N HIS A 340 2.63 4.17 -28.68
CA HIS A 340 3.74 4.16 -27.73
C HIS A 340 3.64 3.00 -26.72
N MET A 341 2.43 2.65 -26.29
CA MET A 341 2.19 1.48 -25.44
C MET A 341 2.60 0.17 -26.13
N CYS A 342 2.24 0.00 -27.40
CA CYS A 342 2.62 -1.16 -28.21
C CYS A 342 4.12 -1.24 -28.47
N GLU A 343 4.75 -0.11 -28.81
CA GLU A 343 6.21 -0.01 -29.02
C GLU A 343 7.01 -0.40 -27.76
N ASN A 344 6.47 -0.09 -26.58
CA ASN A 344 7.05 -0.46 -25.29
C ASN A 344 6.64 -1.86 -24.80
N GLN A 345 5.96 -2.65 -25.64
CA GLN A 345 5.54 -4.04 -25.34
C GLN A 345 4.70 -4.14 -24.05
N VAL A 346 3.89 -3.12 -23.75
CA VAL A 346 2.97 -3.17 -22.62
C VAL A 346 1.62 -3.63 -23.12
N GLU A 347 1.15 -4.78 -22.62
CA GLU A 347 -0.12 -5.37 -23.08
C GLU A 347 -1.34 -4.56 -22.58
N PRO A 348 -2.25 -4.16 -23.49
CA PRO A 348 -3.51 -3.55 -23.11
C PRO A 348 -4.43 -4.53 -22.37
N ASN A 349 -5.12 -4.04 -21.33
CA ASN A 349 -6.19 -4.79 -20.68
C ASN A 349 -7.58 -4.31 -21.17
N GLU A 350 -8.64 -4.96 -20.71
CA GLU A 350 -10.03 -4.63 -21.07
C GLU A 350 -10.37 -3.14 -20.84
N ILE A 351 -9.87 -2.56 -19.74
CA ILE A 351 -10.12 -1.16 -19.38
C ILE A 351 -9.37 -0.22 -20.32
N THR A 352 -8.15 -0.57 -20.71
CA THR A 352 -7.36 0.16 -21.71
C THR A 352 -8.11 0.22 -23.05
N TRP A 353 -8.60 -0.92 -23.54
CA TRP A 353 -9.39 -1.00 -24.77
C TRP A 353 -10.69 -0.19 -24.69
N HIS A 354 -11.40 -0.28 -23.56
CA HIS A 354 -12.61 0.49 -23.33
C HIS A 354 -12.37 1.99 -23.50
N TYR A 355 -11.34 2.56 -22.86
CA TYR A 355 -11.08 4.00 -22.95
C TYR A 355 -10.58 4.44 -24.32
N LEU A 356 -9.76 3.62 -25.00
CA LEU A 356 -9.33 3.91 -26.36
C LEU A 356 -10.54 4.02 -27.30
N LEU A 357 -11.39 2.98 -27.36
CA LEU A 357 -12.56 2.96 -28.24
C LEU A 357 -13.55 4.08 -27.88
N LYS A 358 -13.80 4.30 -26.58
CA LYS A 358 -14.65 5.39 -26.11
C LYS A 358 -14.12 6.76 -26.56
N GLY A 359 -12.81 6.98 -26.52
CA GLY A 359 -12.20 8.23 -26.98
C GLY A 359 -12.34 8.45 -28.47
N LEU A 360 -12.16 7.42 -29.28
CA LEU A 360 -12.32 7.49 -30.74
C LEU A 360 -13.79 7.79 -31.12
N VAL A 361 -14.74 7.08 -30.52
CA VAL A 361 -16.18 7.29 -30.76
C VAL A 361 -16.60 8.71 -30.38
N ARG A 362 -16.18 9.20 -29.20
CA ARG A 362 -16.53 10.55 -28.72
C ARG A 362 -15.90 11.69 -29.52
N SER A 363 -14.82 11.39 -30.24
CA SER A 363 -14.13 12.35 -31.12
C SER A 363 -14.59 12.27 -32.58
N HIS A 364 -15.62 11.45 -32.87
CA HIS A 364 -16.18 11.25 -34.22
C HIS A 364 -15.14 10.82 -35.26
N VAL A 365 -14.18 9.97 -34.84
CA VAL A 365 -13.20 9.35 -35.76
C VAL A 365 -13.93 8.45 -36.77
N ASP A 366 -13.37 8.29 -37.97
CA ASP A 366 -13.94 7.43 -39.02
C ASP A 366 -14.25 6.03 -38.48
N LYS A 367 -15.49 5.58 -38.76
CA LYS A 367 -16.00 4.27 -38.35
C LYS A 367 -15.09 3.14 -38.82
N LYS A 368 -14.49 3.24 -40.02
CA LYS A 368 -13.54 2.22 -40.51
C LYS A 368 -12.34 2.04 -39.58
N GLN A 369 -11.81 3.15 -39.04
CA GLN A 369 -10.68 3.11 -38.12
C GLN A 369 -11.09 2.55 -36.75
N ILE A 370 -12.28 2.93 -36.26
CA ILE A 370 -12.84 2.38 -35.01
C ILE A 370 -13.06 0.86 -35.15
N ASP A 371 -13.62 0.42 -36.27
CA ASP A 371 -13.88 -1.00 -36.54
C ASP A 371 -12.58 -1.80 -36.61
N LYS A 372 -11.54 -1.26 -37.26
CA LYS A 372 -10.20 -1.88 -37.30
C LYS A 372 -9.63 -2.07 -35.90
N ILE A 373 -9.64 -1.02 -35.07
CA ILE A 373 -9.13 -1.08 -33.69
C ILE A 373 -10.00 -2.03 -32.85
N GLY A 374 -11.32 -2.03 -33.05
CA GLY A 374 -12.25 -2.93 -32.36
C GLY A 374 -12.09 -4.41 -32.76
N GLN A 375 -11.62 -4.72 -33.97
CA GLN A 375 -11.24 -6.08 -34.36
C GLN A 375 -9.97 -6.51 -33.61
N VAL A 376 -8.94 -5.67 -33.57
CA VAL A 376 -7.69 -5.93 -32.82
C VAL A 376 -7.98 -6.14 -31.33
N ALA A 377 -8.85 -5.31 -30.74
CA ALA A 377 -9.26 -5.47 -29.35
C ALA A 377 -9.92 -6.84 -29.10
N ARG A 378 -10.81 -7.28 -29.99
CA ARG A 378 -11.50 -8.57 -29.88
C ARG A 378 -10.54 -9.77 -30.01
N THR A 379 -9.54 -9.69 -30.89
CA THR A 379 -8.54 -10.75 -31.01
C THR A 379 -7.62 -10.80 -29.80
N ALA A 380 -7.24 -9.64 -29.26
CA ALA A 380 -6.39 -9.56 -28.07
C ALA A 380 -7.10 -10.12 -26.82
N ILE A 381 -8.38 -9.77 -26.60
CA ILE A 381 -9.14 -10.23 -25.44
C ILE A 381 -9.45 -11.73 -25.51
N LYS A 382 -9.73 -12.28 -26.70
CA LYS A 382 -10.01 -13.72 -26.87
C LYS A 382 -8.78 -14.63 -26.73
N GLY A 383 -7.57 -14.06 -26.82
CA GLY A 383 -6.32 -14.80 -26.72
C GLY A 383 -5.70 -14.79 -25.32
N GLN A 384 -6.29 -14.04 -24.38
CA GLN A 384 -5.96 -14.04 -22.94
C GLN A 384 -6.85 -15.05 -22.21
#